data_AF-M3JBU7-F1
#
_entry.id   AF-M3JBU7-F1
#
_cell.length_a   1.000
_cell.length_b   1.000
_cell.length_c   1.000
_cell.angle_alpha   90.00
_cell.angle_beta   90.00
_cell.angle_gamma   90.00
#
_symmetry.space_group_name_H-M   'P 1'
#
loop_
_entity.id
_entity.type
_entity.pdbx_description
1 polymer ?
#
loop_
_entity_poly.entity_id
_entity_poly.type
_entity_poly.pdbx_seq_one_letter_code
_entity_poly.pdbx_strand_id
1 'polypeptide(L)' 'MTYGEAVMAQKATMRMENGRWVSDPLPEHVKLNEKEAFEYYGRKLDKYWASQIVPSVIKRLGEERALAALKGRLWTI' A
#
# COMPACT_ATOMS: atom_id res chain seq x y z
N MET A 1 -4.01 -1.45 -12.17
CA MET A 1 -3.02 -1.44 -11.07
C MET A 1 -1.94 -0.43 -11.40
N THR A 2 -1.19 0.05 -10.40
CA THR A 2 -0.03 0.91 -10.67
C THR A 2 1.12 0.08 -11.25
N TYR A 3 2.09 0.72 -11.90
CA TYR A 3 3.32 0.03 -12.35
C TYR A 3 4.00 -0.77 -11.23
N GLY A 4 4.14 -0.17 -10.04
CA GLY A 4 4.74 -0.85 -8.89
C GLY A 4 3.97 -2.10 -8.46
N GLU A 5 2.64 -2.05 -8.48
CA GLU A 5 1.80 -3.21 -8.19
C GLU A 5 1.93 -4.30 -9.27
N ALA A 6 2.01 -3.92 -10.54
CA ALA A 6 2.20 -4.86 -11.64
C ALA A 6 3.56 -5.58 -11.55
N VAL A 7 4.63 -4.85 -11.19
CA VAL A 7 5.96 -5.45 -10.98
C VAL A 7 5.92 -6.46 -9.83
N MET A 8 5.24 -6.16 -8.72
CA MET A 8 5.12 -7.09 -7.61
C MET A 8 4.29 -8.32 -7.98
N ALA A 9 3.23 -8.14 -8.78
CA ALA A 9 2.42 -9.25 -9.29
C ALA A 9 3.22 -10.14 -10.25
N GLN A 10 3.97 -9.56 -11.20
CA GLN A 10 4.86 -10.31 -12.09
C GLN A 10 5.96 -11.04 -11.30
N LYS A 11 6.54 -10.40 -10.28
CA LYS A 11 7.54 -11.04 -9.43
C LYS A 11 6.99 -12.29 -8.73
N ALA A 12 5.70 -12.29 -8.36
CA ALA A 12 5.05 -13.44 -7.74
C ALA A 12 4.88 -14.63 -8.70
N THR A 13 4.99 -14.43 -10.01
CA THR A 13 4.89 -15.49 -11.03
C THR A 13 6.26 -16.03 -11.47
N MET A 14 7.35 -15.53 -10.87
CA MET A 14 8.70 -15.98 -11.16
C MET A 14 8.87 -17.47 -10.86
N ARG A 15 9.42 -18.20 -11.84
CA ARG A 15 9.65 -19.64 -11.75
C ARG A 15 10.84 -20.05 -12.63
N MET A 16 11.33 -21.27 -12.41
CA MET A 16 12.37 -21.88 -13.22
C MET A 16 11.75 -22.66 -14.38
N GLU A 17 12.13 -22.35 -15.61
CA GLU A 17 11.78 -23.11 -16.81
C GLU A 17 13.04 -23.40 -17.62
N ASN A 18 13.31 -24.69 -17.90
CA ASN A 18 14.48 -25.13 -18.68
C ASN A 18 15.82 -24.53 -18.17
N GLY A 19 15.99 -24.44 -16.85
CA GLY A 19 17.18 -23.87 -16.22
C GLY A 19 17.31 -22.35 -16.32
N ARG A 20 16.26 -21.63 -16.73
CA ARG A 20 16.20 -20.17 -16.78
C ARG A 20 15.09 -19.64 -15.88
N TRP A 21 15.35 -18.54 -15.21
CA TRP A 21 14.29 -17.80 -14.50
C TRP A 21 13.42 -17.08 -15.52
N VAL A 22 12.12 -17.31 -15.43
CA VAL A 22 11.09 -16.65 -16.23
C VAL A 22 9.99 -16.12 -15.32
N SER A 23 9.19 -15.18 -15.83
CA SER A 23 7.98 -14.69 -15.18
C SER A 23 6.90 -14.49 -16.25
N ASP A 24 5.64 -14.42 -15.82
CA ASP A 24 4.55 -14.07 -16.73
C ASP A 24 4.73 -12.63 -17.28
N PRO A 25 4.04 -12.27 -18.38
CA PRO A 25 4.05 -10.91 -18.89
C PRO A 25 3.63 -9.90 -17.82
N LEU A 26 4.19 -8.70 -17.89
CA LEU A 26 3.83 -7.63 -16.96
C LEU A 26 2.35 -7.27 -17.17
N PRO A 27 1.50 -7.34 -16.13
CA PRO A 27 0.09 -7.00 -16.27
C PRO A 27 -0.13 -5.56 -16.74
N GLU A 28 -1.31 -5.27 -17.28
CA GLU A 28 -1.72 -3.93 -17.66
C GLU A 28 -1.66 -2.97 -16.45
N HIS A 29 -1.00 -1.83 -16.63
CA HIS A 29 -0.71 -0.92 -15.54
C HIS A 29 -0.67 0.52 -16.00
N VAL A 30 -0.88 1.41 -15.02
CA VAL A 30 -0.70 2.85 -15.19
C VAL A 30 0.56 3.29 -14.47
N LYS A 31 1.33 4.17 -15.11
CA LYS A 31 2.48 4.81 -14.48
C LYS A 31 2.01 6.12 -13.85
N LEU A 32 1.98 6.14 -12.52
CA LEU A 32 1.70 7.35 -11.76
C LEU A 32 2.92 8.27 -11.76
N ASN A 33 2.69 9.58 -11.77
CA ASN A 33 3.73 10.53 -11.40
C ASN A 33 3.98 10.51 -9.87
N GLU A 34 5.01 11.22 -9.41
CA GLU A 34 5.41 11.21 -8.01
C GLU A 34 4.29 11.64 -7.06
N LYS A 35 3.58 12.74 -7.39
CA LYS A 35 2.47 13.25 -6.57
C LYS A 35 1.33 12.25 -6.49
N GLU A 36 0.92 11.71 -7.64
CA GLU A 36 -0.13 10.69 -7.72
C GLU A 36 0.26 9.43 -6.94
N ALA A 37 1.51 9.00 -7.03
CA ALA A 37 2.00 7.85 -6.29
C ALA A 37 1.97 8.10 -4.79
N PHE A 38 2.41 9.27 -4.33
CA PHE A 38 2.38 9.64 -2.92
C PHE A 38 0.95 9.63 -2.36
N GLU A 39 0.00 10.21 -3.10
CA GLU A 39 -1.41 10.20 -2.71
C GLU A 39 -2.01 8.78 -2.72
N TYR A 40 -1.78 8.02 -3.79
CA TYR A 40 -2.34 6.68 -3.96
C TYR A 40 -1.85 5.72 -2.88
N TYR A 41 -0.53 5.59 -2.73
CA TYR A 41 0.06 4.69 -1.74
C TYR A 41 -0.13 5.19 -0.31
N GLY A 42 -0.15 6.52 -0.10
CA GLY A 42 -0.52 7.11 1.18
C GLY A 42 -1.91 6.65 1.63
N ARG A 43 -2.93 6.76 0.77
CA ARG A 43 -4.29 6.27 1.08
C ARG A 43 -4.34 4.77 1.35
N LYS A 44 -3.54 3.98 0.63
CA LYS A 44 -3.48 2.52 0.84
C LYS A 44 -2.87 2.17 2.21
N LEU A 45 -1.80 2.87 2.57
CA LEU A 45 -1.15 2.74 3.88
C LEU A 45 -2.08 3.19 5.01
N ASP A 46 -2.85 4.25 4.80
CA ASP A 46 -3.83 4.75 5.75
C ASP A 46 -4.92 3.71 6.05
N LYS A 47 -5.48 3.09 5.01
CA LYS A 47 -6.46 2.01 5.15
C LYS A 47 -5.89 0.80 5.87
N TYR A 48 -4.64 0.44 5.56
CA TYR A 48 -3.94 -0.63 6.26
C TYR A 48 -3.82 -0.33 7.75
N TRP A 49 -3.32 0.86 8.11
CA TRP A 49 -3.18 1.21 9.52
C TRP A 49 -4.52 1.33 10.24
N ALA A 50 -5.54 1.90 9.58
CA ALA A 50 -6.89 1.95 10.13
C ALA A 50 -7.43 0.54 10.46
N SER A 51 -7.16 -0.46 9.61
CA SER A 51 -7.58 -1.85 9.88
C SER A 51 -6.82 -2.51 11.03
N GLN A 52 -5.67 -1.97 11.44
CA GLN A 52 -4.93 -2.44 12.62
C GLN A 52 -5.43 -1.81 13.93
N ILE A 53 -6.28 -0.77 13.87
CA ILE A 53 -6.78 -0.09 15.08
C ILE A 53 -7.86 -0.94 15.73
N VAL A 54 -7.70 -1.22 17.02
CA VAL A 54 -8.73 -1.91 17.81
C VAL A 54 -10.02 -1.07 17.83
N PRO A 55 -11.21 -1.67 17.61
CA PRO A 55 -12.48 -0.93 17.54
C PRO A 55 -12.77 -0.03 18.75
N SER A 56 -12.32 -0.43 19.95
CA SER A 56 -12.45 0.38 21.17
C SER A 56 -11.70 1.71 21.11
N VAL A 57 -10.56 1.74 20.42
CA VAL A 57 -9.76 2.96 20.20
C VAL A 57 -10.46 3.87 19.19
N ILE A 58 -11.00 3.32 18.10
CA ILE A 58 -11.79 4.07 17.12
C ILE A 58 -13.02 4.69 17.78
N LYS A 59 -13.75 3.90 18.59
CA LYS A 59 -14.94 4.39 19.33
C LYS A 59 -14.61 5.54 20.28
N ARG A 60 -13.40 5.56 20.86
CA ARG A 60 -12.97 6.59 21.83
C ARG A 60 -12.43 7.85 21.17
N LEU A 61 -11.64 7.72 20.11
CA LEU A 61 -10.88 8.84 19.52
C LEU A 61 -11.44 9.35 18.20
N GLY A 62 -12.23 8.53 17.49
CA GLY A 62 -12.53 8.71 16.07
C GLY A 62 -11.39 8.19 15.19
N GLU A 63 -11.73 7.73 13.99
CA GLU A 63 -10.78 7.08 13.06
C GLU A 63 -9.63 8.00 12.66
N GLU A 64 -9.91 9.25 12.31
CA GLU A 64 -8.88 10.22 11.89
C GLU A 64 -7.84 10.49 12.98
N ARG A 65 -8.30 10.71 14.23
CA ARG A 65 -7.40 10.94 15.37
C ARG A 65 -6.63 9.70 15.77
N ALA A 66 -7.25 8.53 15.72
CA ALA A 66 -6.57 7.27 16.00
C ALA A 66 -5.48 6.97 14.94
N LEU A 67 -5.76 7.27 13.67
CA LEU A 67 -4.78 7.15 12.59
C LEU A 67 -3.64 8.18 12.73
N ALA A 68 -3.96 9.43 13.09
CA ALA A 68 -2.96 10.45 13.38
C ALA A 68 -2.04 10.05 14.56
N ALA A 69 -2.61 9.41 15.59
CA ALA A 69 -1.86 8.86 16.72
C ALA A 69 -0.85 7.81 16.29
N LEU A 70 -1.30 6.82 15.52
CA LEU A 70 -0.44 5.75 14.99
C LEU A 70 0.69 6.29 14.11
N LYS A 71 0.42 7.33 13.34
CA LYS A 71 1.40 8.00 12.49
C LYS A 71 2.34 8.94 13.26
N GLY A 72 2.22 9.05 14.59
CA GLY A 72 3.03 9.95 15.41
C GLY A 72 2.72 11.44 15.21
N ARG A 73 1.57 11.78 14.61
CA ARG A 73 1.19 13.15 14.22
C ARG A 73 0.30 13.87 15.25
N LEU A 74 0.01 13.25 16.39
CA LEU A 74 -0.82 13.86 17.44
C LEU A 74 -0.16 15.09 18.11
N TRP A 75 1.15 15.21 18.05
CA TRP A 75 1.93 16.22 18.77
C TRP A 75 2.43 17.37 17.88
N THR A 76 1.96 17.46 16.63
CA THR A 76 2.44 18.44 15.64
C THR A 76 1.48 19.62 15.43
N ILE A 77 0.67 19.97 16.44
CA ILE A 77 -0.25 21.13 16.42
C ILE A 77 0.12 22.07 17.55
#